data_AF-A0A957KDT5-F1
#
_entry.id   AF-A0A957KDT5-F1
#
_cell.length_a   1.000
_cell.length_b   1.000
_cell.length_c   1.000
_cell.angle_alpha   90.00
_cell.angle_beta   90.00
_cell.angle_gamma   90.00
#
_symmetry.space_group_name_H-M   'P 1'
#
loop_
_entity.id
_entity.type
_entity.pdbx_description
1 polymer ?
#
loop_
_entity_poly.entity_id
_entity_poly.type
_entity_poly.pdbx_seq_one_letter_code
_entity_poly.pdbx_strand_id
1 'polypeptide(L)'
;MRLNSEETRLAAPWSYWPAAAVLLLLLALTAGLAHRPEPATTAALPTLAAYPWAYLRAGQPVTTAEAVVDLIAVGDIMPGRGVAAASVDWVEANGWLATADLTLGNLEAVLLDETPETVAASGQILLSGPASAAAELRAAGFDLVSVANNHALDYGPAGLDQSVSHLENANLAVVGLTSAVGAPQMEIREAAGVRLAFLA
;
A
#
# COMPACT_ATOMS: atom_id res chain seq x y z
N MET A 1 96.94 -22.99 -0.77
CA MET A 1 97.02 -23.93 0.37
C MET A 1 96.01 -23.47 1.42
N ARG A 2 95.05 -24.37 1.76
CA ARG A 2 94.09 -24.35 2.91
C ARG A 2 93.02 -23.24 2.88
N LEU A 3 91.72 -23.54 2.72
CA LEU A 3 90.72 -24.33 3.48
C LEU A 3 89.89 -23.45 4.44
N ASN A 4 88.60 -23.40 4.13
CA ASN A 4 87.38 -23.30 4.94
C ASN A 4 87.29 -22.37 6.16
N SER A 5 86.20 -21.61 6.20
CA SER A 5 85.27 -21.65 7.34
C SER A 5 83.86 -21.33 6.86
N GLU A 6 82.95 -22.27 7.09
CA GLU A 6 81.51 -22.13 6.89
C GLU A 6 80.90 -21.15 7.91
N GLU A 7 80.02 -20.27 7.45
CA GLU A 7 79.03 -19.61 8.32
C GLU A 7 77.63 -19.88 7.79
N THR A 8 76.94 -20.76 8.52
CA THR A 8 75.50 -21.03 8.48
C THR A 8 74.70 -19.74 8.65
N ARG A 9 74.07 -19.26 7.56
CA ARG A 9 72.99 -18.26 7.64
C ARG A 9 71.67 -18.96 7.90
N LEU A 10 71.17 -18.81 9.12
CA LEU A 10 69.77 -19.06 9.47
C LEU A 10 68.87 -18.11 8.66
N ALA A 11 68.17 -18.63 7.65
CA ALA A 11 67.10 -17.91 6.99
C ALA A 11 65.86 -17.92 7.89
N ALA A 12 65.49 -16.76 8.43
CA ALA A 12 64.24 -16.57 9.13
C ALA A 12 63.06 -16.80 8.17
N PRO A 13 61.95 -17.40 8.64
CA PRO A 13 60.95 -17.86 7.72
C PRO A 13 59.71 -16.94 7.80
N TRP A 14 59.07 -16.71 6.65
CA TRP A 14 57.62 -16.42 6.47
C TRP A 14 57.22 -14.97 6.20
N SER A 15 56.77 -14.75 4.97
CA SER A 15 55.71 -13.78 4.67
C SER A 15 54.89 -14.23 3.45
N TYR A 16 54.17 -15.36 3.57
CA TYR A 16 53.18 -15.81 2.58
C TYR A 16 51.81 -15.09 2.72
N TRP A 17 51.80 -13.86 3.21
CA TRP A 17 50.56 -13.11 3.46
C TRP A 17 49.85 -12.54 2.21
N PRO A 18 50.48 -12.25 1.06
CA PRO A 18 49.72 -11.64 -0.03
C PRO A 18 48.83 -12.64 -0.77
N ALA A 19 49.18 -13.94 -0.82
CA ALA A 19 48.42 -14.94 -1.57
C ALA A 19 47.12 -15.36 -0.84
N ALA A 20 47.16 -15.52 0.48
CA ALA A 20 45.98 -15.91 1.27
C ALA A 20 44.94 -14.78 1.33
N ALA A 21 45.38 -13.52 1.42
CA ALA A 21 44.48 -12.37 1.42
C ALA A 21 43.76 -12.18 0.08
N VAL A 22 44.45 -12.42 -1.05
CA VAL A 22 43.86 -12.35 -2.39
C VAL A 22 42.85 -13.47 -2.62
N LEU A 23 43.12 -14.68 -2.12
CA LEU A 23 42.18 -15.81 -2.25
C LEU A 23 40.91 -15.60 -1.41
N LEU A 24 41.01 -15.04 -0.21
CA LEU A 24 39.86 -14.71 0.65
C LEU A 24 38.98 -13.61 0.05
N LEU A 25 39.58 -12.60 -0.58
CA LEU A 25 38.86 -11.54 -1.30
C LEU A 25 38.09 -12.06 -2.53
N LEU A 26 38.69 -13.00 -3.29
CA LEU A 26 38.03 -13.62 -4.44
C LEU A 26 36.88 -14.54 -4.01
N LEU A 27 37.03 -15.30 -2.92
CA LEU A 27 35.95 -16.12 -2.35
C LEU A 27 34.78 -15.25 -1.85
N ALA A 28 35.05 -14.13 -1.18
CA ALA A 28 34.03 -13.20 -0.72
C ALA A 28 33.25 -12.54 -1.88
N LEU A 29 33.92 -12.21 -2.99
CA LEU A 29 33.22 -11.72 -4.19
C LEU A 29 32.33 -12.80 -4.83
N THR A 30 32.77 -14.06 -4.89
CA THR A 30 31.95 -15.14 -5.45
C THR A 30 30.75 -15.50 -4.56
N ALA A 31 30.89 -15.37 -3.22
CA ALA A 31 29.79 -15.58 -2.28
C ALA A 31 28.75 -14.44 -2.33
N GLY A 32 29.18 -13.19 -2.54
CA GLY A 32 28.28 -12.04 -2.71
C GLY A 32 27.48 -12.06 -4.02
N LEU A 33 27.99 -12.74 -5.06
CA LEU A 33 27.29 -12.94 -6.34
C LEU A 33 26.31 -14.12 -6.31
N ALA A 34 26.44 -15.04 -5.35
CA ALA A 34 25.59 -16.23 -5.23
C ALA A 34 24.35 -16.00 -4.33
N HIS A 35 24.29 -14.90 -3.59
CA HIS A 35 23.12 -14.52 -2.79
C HIS A 35 22.32 -13.41 -3.49
N ARG A 36 21.79 -13.73 -4.67
CA ARG A 36 20.63 -13.00 -5.18
C ARG A 36 19.43 -13.52 -4.38
N PRO A 37 18.71 -12.68 -3.61
CA PRO A 37 17.41 -13.12 -3.12
C PRO A 37 16.62 -13.58 -4.35
N GLU A 38 16.06 -14.79 -4.27
CA GLU A 38 15.10 -15.20 -5.30
C GLU A 38 14.06 -14.09 -5.41
N PRO A 39 13.70 -13.63 -6.62
CA PRO A 39 12.57 -12.74 -6.77
C PRO A 39 11.41 -13.45 -6.08
N ALA A 40 10.86 -12.83 -5.03
CA ALA A 40 9.71 -13.35 -4.33
C ALA A 40 8.71 -13.78 -5.40
N THR A 41 8.39 -15.08 -5.45
CA THR A 41 7.47 -15.64 -6.43
C THR A 41 6.21 -14.81 -6.32
N THR A 42 6.02 -13.87 -7.25
CA THR A 42 4.81 -13.07 -7.30
C THR A 42 3.73 -14.08 -7.59
N ALA A 43 2.98 -14.46 -6.55
CA ALA A 43 1.80 -15.29 -6.72
C ALA A 43 1.00 -14.66 -7.85
N ALA A 44 0.66 -15.45 -8.88
CA ALA A 44 -0.07 -14.94 -10.02
C ALA A 44 -1.30 -14.22 -9.48
N LEU A 45 -1.41 -12.92 -9.78
CA LEU A 45 -2.51 -12.11 -9.28
C LEU A 45 -3.81 -12.80 -9.72
N PRO A 46 -4.71 -13.08 -8.78
CA PRO A 46 -5.94 -13.79 -9.08
C PRO A 46 -6.76 -12.98 -10.08
N THR A 47 -7.18 -13.65 -11.13
CA THR A 47 -7.92 -13.00 -12.21
C THR A 47 -9.29 -12.59 -11.70
N LEU A 48 -9.60 -11.29 -11.72
CA LEU A 48 -10.93 -10.76 -11.39
C LEU A 48 -12.05 -11.37 -12.25
N ALA A 49 -11.69 -11.92 -13.41
CA ALA A 49 -12.58 -12.69 -14.28
C ALA A 49 -13.32 -13.85 -13.56
N ALA A 50 -12.82 -14.33 -12.42
CA ALA A 50 -13.49 -15.35 -11.60
C ALA A 50 -14.68 -14.81 -10.77
N TYR A 51 -14.81 -13.48 -10.62
CA TYR A 51 -15.85 -12.83 -9.82
C TYR A 51 -16.71 -11.84 -10.63
N PRO A 52 -17.36 -12.26 -11.72
CA PRO A 52 -18.05 -11.33 -12.61
C PRO A 52 -19.39 -10.88 -12.01
N TRP A 53 -19.39 -9.75 -11.31
CA TRP A 53 -20.57 -8.89 -11.23
C TRP A 53 -20.46 -7.83 -12.33
N ALA A 54 -20.66 -8.29 -13.57
CA ALA A 54 -20.64 -7.42 -14.74
C ALA A 54 -21.93 -6.60 -14.80
N TYR A 55 -21.84 -5.29 -14.52
CA TYR A 55 -22.91 -4.37 -14.88
C TYR A 55 -22.82 -4.03 -16.38
N LEU A 56 -23.68 -4.66 -17.17
CA LEU A 56 -23.79 -4.38 -18.60
C LEU A 56 -24.84 -3.30 -18.83
N ARG A 57 -24.42 -2.14 -19.34
CA ARG A 57 -25.35 -1.10 -19.78
C ARG A 57 -26.28 -1.71 -20.84
N ALA A 58 -27.58 -1.72 -20.55
CA ALA A 58 -28.63 -2.30 -21.42
C ALA A 58 -28.52 -3.82 -21.67
N GLY A 59 -27.79 -4.56 -20.83
CA GLY A 59 -27.74 -6.03 -20.88
C GLY A 59 -27.07 -6.61 -22.13
N GLN A 60 -26.39 -5.80 -22.93
CA GLN A 60 -25.62 -6.28 -24.08
C GLN A 60 -24.25 -6.79 -23.61
N PRO A 61 -23.79 -7.96 -24.08
CA PRO A 61 -22.48 -8.48 -23.74
C PRO A 61 -21.39 -7.55 -24.30
N VAL A 62 -20.33 -7.37 -23.52
CA VAL A 62 -19.13 -6.66 -23.97
C VAL A 62 -18.52 -7.39 -25.15
N THR A 63 -18.28 -6.65 -26.24
CA THR A 63 -17.52 -7.15 -27.39
C THR A 63 -16.04 -6.84 -27.22
N THR A 64 -15.17 -7.62 -27.86
CA THR A 64 -13.71 -7.38 -27.82
C THR A 64 -13.27 -6.06 -28.45
N ALA A 65 -14.18 -5.34 -29.11
CA ALA A 65 -13.94 -4.03 -29.71
C ALA A 65 -14.29 -2.86 -28.77
N GLU A 66 -14.96 -3.12 -27.65
CA GLU A 66 -15.38 -2.09 -26.69
C GLU A 66 -14.31 -1.87 -25.62
N ALA A 67 -14.06 -0.60 -25.28
CA ALA A 67 -13.27 -0.26 -24.11
C ALA A 67 -14.09 -0.59 -22.85
N VAL A 68 -13.51 -1.37 -21.94
CA VAL A 68 -14.07 -1.70 -20.63
C VAL A 68 -13.34 -0.87 -19.58
N VAL A 69 -14.07 -0.50 -18.52
CA VAL A 69 -13.48 0.02 -17.30
C VAL A 69 -13.77 -0.96 -16.18
N ASP A 70 -12.72 -1.44 -15.54
CA ASP A 70 -12.82 -2.33 -14.39
C ASP A 70 -12.82 -1.51 -13.10
N LEU A 71 -13.81 -1.78 -12.23
CA LEU A 71 -13.94 -1.12 -10.93
C LEU A 71 -13.87 -2.17 -9.82
N ILE A 72 -13.09 -1.90 -8.78
CA ILE A 72 -13.19 -2.63 -7.51
C ILE A 72 -13.85 -1.72 -6.48
N ALA A 73 -14.98 -2.17 -5.95
CA ALA A 73 -15.63 -1.55 -4.80
C ALA A 73 -15.52 -2.47 -3.59
N VAL A 74 -14.99 -1.96 -2.48
CA VAL A 74 -14.97 -2.65 -1.20
C VAL A 74 -16.01 -2.06 -0.24
N GLY A 75 -16.34 -2.81 0.81
CA GLY A 75 -17.23 -2.36 1.88
C GLY A 75 -16.53 -1.44 2.88
N ASP A 76 -16.87 -1.62 4.15
CA ASP A 76 -16.44 -0.73 5.23
C ASP A 76 -14.96 -0.91 5.58
N ILE A 77 -14.24 0.21 5.61
CA ILE A 77 -12.84 0.33 5.95
C ILE A 77 -12.77 0.96 7.34
N MET A 78 -12.29 0.18 8.30
CA MET A 78 -12.17 0.60 9.70
C MET A 78 -10.70 0.46 10.17
N PRO A 79 -9.85 1.49 10.00
CA PRO A 79 -8.43 1.42 10.35
C PRO A 79 -8.16 1.51 11.87
N GLY A 80 -9.19 1.60 12.71
CA GLY A 80 -9.09 1.72 14.16
C GLY A 80 -8.99 0.39 14.94
N ARG A 81 -9.19 0.45 16.27
CA ARG A 81 -9.44 -0.72 17.14
C ARG A 81 -8.46 -1.90 16.99
N GLY A 82 -7.17 -1.59 16.91
CA GLY A 82 -6.10 -2.59 16.80
C GLY A 82 -5.77 -3.03 15.38
N VAL A 83 -6.57 -2.64 14.37
CA VAL A 83 -6.21 -2.76 12.94
C VAL A 83 -4.98 -1.92 12.65
N ALA A 84 -4.95 -0.65 13.08
CA ALA A 84 -3.74 0.19 13.02
C ALA A 84 -2.51 -0.43 13.71
N ALA A 85 -2.71 -1.16 14.81
CA ALA A 85 -1.61 -1.80 15.56
C ALA A 85 -1.14 -3.12 14.92
N ALA A 86 -2.02 -3.79 14.16
CA ALA A 86 -1.72 -5.06 13.50
C ALA A 86 -0.74 -4.92 12.33
N SER A 87 -0.31 -3.68 11.98
CA SER A 87 0.46 -3.40 10.78
C SER A 87 -0.20 -4.08 9.58
N VAL A 88 -1.50 -3.83 9.38
CA VAL A 88 -2.25 -4.45 8.28
C VAL A 88 -1.44 -4.26 7.03
N ASP A 89 -0.98 -5.38 6.50
CA ASP A 89 -0.14 -5.37 5.33
C ASP A 89 -1.05 -5.13 4.13
N TRP A 90 -1.36 -3.86 3.90
CA TRP A 90 -2.10 -3.40 2.75
C TRP A 90 -1.44 -3.84 1.43
N VAL A 91 -0.20 -4.34 1.45
CA VAL A 91 0.49 -4.92 0.29
C VAL A 91 -0.25 -6.14 -0.26
N GLU A 92 -0.85 -6.99 0.58
CA GLU A 92 -1.65 -8.12 0.07
C GLU A 92 -2.91 -7.63 -0.66
N ALA A 93 -3.57 -6.61 -0.11
CA ALA A 93 -4.72 -5.98 -0.75
C ALA A 93 -4.31 -5.26 -2.05
N ASN A 94 -3.17 -4.58 -2.07
CA ASN A 94 -2.66 -3.85 -3.23
C ASN A 94 -2.54 -4.74 -4.48
N GLY A 95 -2.04 -5.97 -4.32
CA GLY A 95 -1.96 -6.93 -5.43
C GLY A 95 -3.31 -7.17 -6.13
N TRP A 96 -4.42 -7.01 -5.43
CA TRP A 96 -5.76 -7.10 -6.02
C TRP A 96 -6.30 -5.73 -6.43
N LEU A 97 -6.29 -4.76 -5.51
CA LEU A 97 -6.92 -3.46 -5.69
C LEU A 97 -6.30 -2.68 -6.86
N ALA A 98 -4.99 -2.77 -7.06
CA ALA A 98 -4.32 -2.10 -8.17
C ALA A 98 -4.53 -2.76 -9.55
N THR A 99 -5.32 -3.84 -9.63
CA THR A 99 -5.66 -4.48 -10.92
C THR A 99 -6.83 -3.81 -11.63
N ALA A 100 -7.63 -3.01 -10.93
CA ALA A 100 -8.74 -2.26 -11.50
C ALA A 100 -8.29 -0.89 -12.06
N ASP A 101 -9.09 -0.31 -12.94
CA ASP A 101 -8.86 1.06 -13.42
C ASP A 101 -9.18 2.10 -12.33
N LEU A 102 -10.17 1.80 -11.48
CA LEU A 102 -10.48 2.59 -10.28
C LEU A 102 -10.89 1.68 -9.13
N THR A 103 -10.34 1.94 -7.95
CA THR A 103 -10.75 1.30 -6.71
C THR A 103 -11.38 2.28 -5.74
N LEU A 104 -12.50 1.88 -5.14
CA LEU A 104 -13.25 2.66 -4.17
C LEU A 104 -13.65 1.85 -2.93
N GLY A 105 -13.85 2.53 -1.80
CA GLY A 105 -14.34 1.91 -0.56
C GLY A 105 -15.11 2.87 0.33
N ASN A 106 -15.79 2.34 1.35
CA ASN A 106 -16.48 3.15 2.36
C ASN A 106 -15.58 3.31 3.59
N LEU A 107 -15.10 4.51 3.88
CA LEU A 107 -14.32 4.79 5.09
C LEU A 107 -15.24 5.02 6.27
N GLU A 108 -15.51 3.97 7.04
CA GLU A 108 -16.38 4.00 8.23
C GLU A 108 -15.59 4.34 9.50
N ALA A 109 -14.79 5.41 9.43
CA ALA A 109 -14.05 5.96 10.55
C ALA A 109 -13.62 7.39 10.27
N VAL A 110 -13.43 8.19 11.33
CA VAL A 110 -12.82 9.52 11.21
C VAL A 110 -11.30 9.43 11.39
N LEU A 111 -10.54 9.94 10.43
CA LEU A 111 -9.08 9.99 10.52
C LEU A 111 -8.63 11.23 11.28
N LEU A 112 -7.86 11.01 12.35
CA LEU A 112 -7.43 12.05 13.28
C LEU A 112 -5.91 11.97 13.50
N ASP A 113 -5.27 13.12 13.73
CA ASP A 113 -3.85 13.18 14.10
C ASP A 113 -3.55 12.42 15.40
N GLU A 114 -4.46 12.52 16.37
CA GLU A 114 -4.44 11.75 17.61
C GLU A 114 -5.71 10.91 17.66
N THR A 115 -5.58 9.59 17.83
CA THR A 115 -6.71 8.67 17.91
C THR A 115 -7.25 8.61 19.34
N PRO A 116 -8.43 9.19 19.64
CA PRO A 116 -9.00 9.19 20.99
C PRO A 116 -9.57 7.82 21.35
N GLU A 117 -10.09 7.68 22.57
CA GLU A 117 -10.83 6.47 22.96
C GLU A 117 -12.01 6.20 22.02
N THR A 118 -12.22 4.92 21.71
CA THR A 118 -13.25 4.44 20.76
C THR A 118 -14.63 4.24 21.40
N VAL A 119 -14.79 4.70 22.64
CA VAL A 119 -16.05 4.67 23.40
C VAL A 119 -16.21 6.02 24.07
N ALA A 120 -17.29 6.73 23.75
CA ALA A 120 -17.63 8.00 24.39
C ALA A 120 -18.10 7.79 25.84
N ALA A 121 -18.08 8.85 26.65
CA ALA A 121 -18.63 8.82 28.01
C ALA A 121 -20.13 8.41 28.06
N SER A 122 -20.86 8.61 26.96
CA SER A 122 -22.24 8.17 26.78
C SER A 122 -22.41 6.67 26.51
N GLY A 123 -21.31 5.92 26.35
CA GLY A 123 -21.31 4.51 25.95
C GLY A 123 -21.44 4.28 24.44
N GLN A 124 -21.46 5.35 23.63
CA GLN A 124 -21.47 5.24 22.18
C GLN A 124 -20.13 4.74 21.64
N ILE A 125 -20.18 3.85 20.65
CA ILE A 125 -19.02 3.39 19.91
C ILE A 125 -18.63 4.48 18.91
N LEU A 126 -17.42 5.01 19.07
CA LEU A 126 -16.80 5.93 18.12
C LEU A 126 -15.75 5.19 17.30
N LEU A 127 -15.74 5.42 15.99
CA LEU A 127 -14.80 4.85 15.04
C LEU A 127 -13.84 5.93 14.57
N SER A 128 -12.58 5.81 15.00
CA SER A 128 -11.47 6.64 14.54
C SER A 128 -10.31 5.78 14.04
N GLY A 129 -9.48 6.38 13.20
CA GLY A 129 -8.20 5.83 12.77
C GLY A 129 -7.12 6.90 12.75
N PRO A 130 -5.84 6.49 12.68
CA PRO A 130 -4.74 7.44 12.58
C PRO A 130 -4.76 8.15 11.23
N ALA A 131 -4.29 9.39 11.18
CA ALA A 131 -4.10 10.15 9.93
C ALA A 131 -3.24 9.40 8.90
N SER A 132 -2.31 8.53 9.34
CA SER A 132 -1.49 7.70 8.45
C SER A 132 -2.29 6.75 7.56
N ALA A 133 -3.50 6.36 8.00
CA ALA A 133 -4.37 5.46 7.24
C ALA A 133 -4.71 6.01 5.85
N ALA A 134 -4.75 7.34 5.66
CA ALA A 134 -4.98 7.92 4.35
C ALA A 134 -3.87 7.54 3.34
N ALA A 135 -2.60 7.64 3.76
CA ALA A 135 -1.46 7.26 2.93
C ALA A 135 -1.40 5.74 2.72
N GLU A 136 -1.75 4.96 3.74
CA GLU A 136 -1.82 3.51 3.67
C GLU A 136 -2.89 3.03 2.67
N LEU A 137 -4.09 3.61 2.69
CA LEU A 137 -5.15 3.33 1.72
C LEU A 137 -4.72 3.69 0.30
N ARG A 138 -4.08 4.84 0.12
CA ARG A 138 -3.53 5.17 -1.20
C ARG A 138 -2.48 4.15 -1.66
N ALA A 139 -1.59 3.73 -0.76
CA ALA A 139 -0.59 2.70 -1.06
C ALA A 139 -1.21 1.32 -1.31
N ALA A 140 -2.38 1.05 -0.72
CA ALA A 140 -3.18 -0.14 -0.96
C ALA A 140 -3.84 -0.16 -2.34
N GLY A 141 -3.82 0.96 -3.09
CA GLY A 141 -4.41 1.04 -4.43
C GLY A 141 -5.81 1.64 -4.47
N PHE A 142 -6.29 2.30 -3.40
CA PHE A 142 -7.53 3.08 -3.47
C PHE A 142 -7.35 4.38 -4.26
N ASP A 143 -8.36 4.72 -5.07
CA ASP A 143 -8.45 5.98 -5.82
C ASP A 143 -9.49 6.92 -5.22
N LEU A 144 -10.56 6.35 -4.66
CA LEU A 144 -11.66 7.08 -4.03
C LEU A 144 -12.07 6.44 -2.70
N VAL A 145 -12.55 7.26 -1.76
CA VAL A 145 -13.25 6.78 -0.57
C VAL A 145 -14.54 7.56 -0.36
N SER A 146 -15.59 6.84 0.03
CA SER A 146 -16.80 7.46 0.57
C SER A 146 -16.61 7.76 2.06
N VAL A 147 -17.05 8.93 2.49
CA VAL A 147 -17.22 9.28 3.91
C VAL A 147 -18.69 9.43 4.29
N ALA A 148 -19.63 9.22 3.37
CA ALA A 148 -21.06 9.27 3.66
C ALA A 148 -21.52 7.97 4.34
N ASN A 149 -21.35 7.91 5.65
CA ASN A 149 -21.82 6.81 6.49
C ASN A 149 -22.21 7.32 7.90
N ASN A 150 -22.75 6.44 8.72
CA ASN A 150 -23.22 6.75 10.08
C ASN A 150 -22.11 7.17 11.05
N HIS A 151 -20.84 6.93 10.74
CA HIS A 151 -19.70 7.27 11.59
C HIS A 151 -18.93 8.52 11.13
N ALA A 152 -19.35 9.15 10.02
CA ALA A 152 -18.72 10.34 9.46
C ALA A 152 -18.58 11.50 10.46
N LEU A 153 -19.47 11.58 11.44
CA LEU A 153 -19.57 12.67 12.42
C LEU A 153 -19.31 12.23 13.85
N ASP A 154 -18.68 11.07 14.07
CA ASP A 154 -18.35 10.58 15.42
C ASP A 154 -17.53 11.57 16.24
N TYR A 155 -16.71 12.38 15.56
CA TYR A 155 -15.91 13.47 16.15
C TYR A 155 -16.34 14.85 15.64
N GLY A 156 -17.60 14.95 15.20
CA GLY A 156 -18.23 16.17 14.73
C GLY A 156 -17.67 16.70 13.40
N PRO A 157 -18.16 17.87 12.95
CA PRO A 157 -17.75 18.46 11.67
C PRO A 157 -16.24 18.73 11.58
N ALA A 158 -15.61 19.16 12.67
CA ALA A 158 -14.17 19.42 12.69
C ALA A 158 -13.33 18.14 12.49
N GLY A 159 -13.78 17.00 13.06
CA GLY A 159 -13.14 15.71 12.81
C GLY A 159 -13.32 15.25 11.37
N LEU A 160 -14.51 15.44 10.79
CA LEU A 160 -14.76 15.17 9.38
C LEU A 160 -13.85 16.02 8.47
N ASP A 161 -13.77 17.34 8.71
CA ASP A 161 -12.93 18.25 7.93
C ASP A 161 -11.44 17.87 7.99
N GLN A 162 -10.96 17.48 9.18
CA GLN A 162 -9.60 16.97 9.37
C GLN A 162 -9.39 15.66 8.58
N SER A 163 -10.32 14.71 8.68
CA SER A 163 -10.27 13.45 7.96
C SER A 163 -10.24 13.65 6.44
N VAL A 164 -11.12 14.50 5.91
CA VAL A 164 -11.15 14.87 4.47
C VAL A 164 -9.81 15.46 4.06
N SER A 165 -9.27 16.38 4.85
CA SER A 165 -7.96 17.00 4.57
C SER A 165 -6.84 15.96 4.48
N HIS A 166 -6.81 14.95 5.38
CA HIS A 166 -5.82 13.88 5.31
C HIS A 166 -5.96 13.03 4.03
N LEU A 167 -7.20 12.69 3.66
CA LEU A 167 -7.50 11.89 2.46
C LEU A 167 -7.09 12.63 1.18
N GLU A 168 -7.48 13.90 1.03
CA GLU A 168 -7.14 14.72 -0.12
C GLU A 168 -5.62 14.94 -0.23
N ASN A 169 -4.94 15.19 0.90
CA ASN A 169 -3.48 15.32 0.92
C ASN A 169 -2.76 14.01 0.54
N ALA A 170 -3.38 12.86 0.80
CA ALA A 170 -2.90 11.56 0.35
C ALA A 170 -3.26 11.26 -1.13
N ASN A 171 -3.88 12.22 -1.83
CA ASN A 171 -4.38 12.09 -3.20
C ASN A 171 -5.50 11.03 -3.35
N LEU A 172 -6.35 10.87 -2.35
CA LEU A 172 -7.60 10.13 -2.47
C LEU A 172 -8.73 11.10 -2.82
N ALA A 173 -9.55 10.75 -3.81
CA ALA A 173 -10.77 11.51 -4.06
C ALA A 173 -11.82 11.16 -3.00
N VAL A 174 -12.47 12.16 -2.42
CA VAL A 174 -13.47 11.97 -1.36
C VAL A 174 -14.87 12.13 -1.94
N VAL A 175 -15.73 11.15 -1.67
CA VAL A 175 -17.14 11.12 -2.10
C VAL A 175 -18.05 11.13 -0.87
N GLY A 176 -19.28 11.62 -1.01
CA GLY A 176 -20.25 11.66 0.08
C GLY A 176 -20.23 12.94 0.91
N LEU A 177 -19.59 14.00 0.38
CA LEU A 177 -19.64 15.34 0.95
C LEU A 177 -20.85 16.12 0.41
N THR A 178 -21.26 17.15 1.15
CA THR A 178 -22.28 18.09 0.71
C THR A 178 -21.66 19.45 0.40
N SER A 179 -22.18 20.09 -0.65
CA SER A 179 -21.80 21.46 -1.00
C SER A 179 -22.30 22.45 0.06
N ALA A 180 -21.82 23.69 -0.01
CA ALA A 180 -22.25 24.77 0.89
C ALA A 180 -23.77 25.04 0.89
N VAL A 181 -24.49 24.61 -0.16
CA VAL A 181 -25.96 24.73 -0.28
C VAL A 181 -26.70 23.45 0.10
N GLY A 182 -26.00 22.46 0.67
CA GLY A 182 -26.56 21.18 1.11
C GLY A 182 -26.84 20.18 -0.01
N ALA A 183 -26.41 20.46 -1.25
CA ALA A 183 -26.55 19.50 -2.35
C ALA A 183 -25.41 18.47 -2.31
N PRO A 184 -25.67 17.17 -2.55
CA PRO A 184 -24.63 16.15 -2.66
C PRO A 184 -23.59 16.53 -3.71
N GLN A 185 -22.31 16.37 -3.38
CA GLN A 185 -21.23 16.54 -4.33
C GLN A 185 -21.03 15.24 -5.11
N MET A 186 -20.83 15.37 -6.42
CA MET A 186 -20.43 14.27 -7.27
C MET A 186 -18.94 14.37 -7.56
N GLU A 187 -18.28 13.22 -7.55
CA GLU A 187 -16.91 13.10 -8.02
C GLU A 187 -16.93 12.49 -9.41
N ILE A 188 -16.27 13.12 -10.38
CA ILE A 188 -16.24 12.64 -11.78
C ILE A 188 -14.83 12.17 -12.10
N ARG A 189 -14.70 10.90 -12.48
CA ARG A 189 -13.43 10.33 -12.99
C ARG A 189 -13.58 9.93 -14.45
N GLU A 190 -12.46 9.94 -15.16
CA GLU A 190 -12.36 9.41 -16.52
C GLU A 190 -11.35 8.26 -16.54
N ALA A 191 -11.78 7.12 -17.06
CA ALA A 191 -10.94 5.92 -17.24
C ALA A 191 -11.27 5.30 -18.60
N ALA A 192 -10.25 4.94 -19.37
CA ALA A 192 -10.39 4.39 -20.73
C ALA A 192 -11.37 5.18 -21.65
N GLY A 193 -11.45 6.51 -21.51
CA GLY A 193 -12.36 7.37 -22.28
C GLY A 193 -13.83 7.33 -21.83
N VAL A 194 -14.14 6.63 -20.73
CA VAL A 194 -15.46 6.60 -20.09
C VAL A 194 -15.45 7.55 -18.89
N ARG A 195 -16.44 8.46 -18.84
CA ARG A 195 -16.68 9.33 -17.68
C ARG A 195 -17.65 8.68 -16.72
N LEU A 196 -17.23 8.53 -15.47
CA LEU A 196 -17.96 7.93 -14.36
C LEU A 196 -18.23 8.98 -13.29
N ALA A 197 -19.45 9.02 -12.78
CA ALA A 197 -19.82 9.87 -11.66
C ALA A 197 -20.05 9.00 -10.42
N PHE A 198 -19.37 9.35 -9.33
CA PHE A 198 -19.48 8.71 -8.03
C PHE A 198 -20.31 9.58 -7.10
N LEU A 199 -21.26 8.95 -6.42
CA LEU A 199 -22.17 9.57 -5.46
C LEU A 199 -22.33 8.61 -4.29
N ALA A 200 -22.43 9.15 -3.09
CA ALA A 200 -22.71 8.43 -1.86
C ALA A 200 -23.71 9.22 -1.00
#